data_AF-A0AAX4LDY9-F1
#
_entry.id   AF-A0AAX4LDY9-F1
#
_cell.length_a   1.000
_cell.length_b   1.000
_cell.length_c   1.000
_cell.angle_alpha   90.00
_cell.angle_beta   90.00
_cell.angle_gamma   90.00
#
_symmetry.space_group_name_H-M   'P 1'
#
loop_
_entity.id
_entity.type
_entity.pdbx_description
1 polymer ?
#
loop_
_entity_poly.entity_id
_entity_poly.type
_entity_poly.pdbx_seq_one_letter_code
_entity_poly.pdbx_strand_id
1 'polypeptide(L)' 'MKDEIHSTSINPDVVEQFLALMNTHCKSSEEALAMFSTLCYNLMVTCGIHSMDSQMLNGHGISMQLQGIDIAERPGKNIH' A
#
# COMPACT_ATOMS: atom_id res chain seq x y z
N MET A 1 23.06 -3.77 -12.85
CA MET A 1 21.66 -4.17 -13.05
C MET A 1 20.87 -2.88 -13.12
N LYS A 2 20.04 -2.65 -14.16
CA LYS A 2 19.16 -1.47 -14.20
C LYS A 2 17.95 -1.82 -13.34
N ASP A 3 17.72 -1.08 -12.27
CA ASP A 3 16.51 -1.23 -11.47
C ASP A 3 15.32 -0.80 -12.35
N GLU A 4 14.55 -1.78 -12.84
CA GLU A 4 13.29 -1.51 -13.52
C GLU A 4 12.29 -1.03 -12.47
N ILE A 5 12.04 0.28 -12.45
CA ILE A 5 10.95 0.84 -11.67
C ILE A 5 9.65 0.38 -12.33
N HIS A 6 9.04 -0.67 -11.81
CA HIS A 6 7.68 -1.06 -12.18
C HIS A 6 6.70 -0.03 -11.63
N SER A 7 6.46 1.02 -12.41
CA SER A 7 5.40 1.98 -12.13
C SER A 7 4.06 1.35 -12.50
N THR A 8 3.28 0.91 -11.51
CA THR A 8 1.89 0.54 -11.73
C THR A 8 1.05 1.82 -11.73
N SER A 9 0.55 2.23 -12.91
CA SER A 9 -0.44 3.31 -12.99
C SER A 9 -1.81 2.78 -12.58
N ILE A 10 -2.42 3.39 -11.57
CA ILE A 10 -3.82 3.13 -11.19
C ILE A 10 -4.72 3.93 -12.14
N ASN A 11 -5.82 3.33 -12.61
CA ASN A 11 -6.82 4.04 -13.42
C ASN A 11 -7.37 5.23 -12.60
N PRO A 12 -7.32 6.47 -13.10
CA PRO A 12 -7.87 7.64 -12.42
C PRO A 12 -9.33 7.47 -11.96
N ASP A 13 -10.17 6.79 -12.73
CA ASP A 13 -11.58 6.55 -12.39
C ASP A 13 -11.71 5.74 -11.09
N VAL A 14 -10.78 4.80 -10.86
CA VAL A 14 -10.74 3.99 -9.64
C VAL A 14 -10.33 4.85 -8.45
N VAL A 15 -9.41 5.79 -8.66
CA VAL A 15 -8.99 6.74 -7.62
C VAL A 15 -10.17 7.65 -7.23
N GLU A 16 -10.90 8.18 -8.21
CA GLU A 16 -12.07 9.03 -7.95
C GLU A 16 -13.17 8.27 -7.20
N GLN A 17 -13.48 7.03 -7.60
CA GLN A 17 -14.46 6.20 -6.91
C GLN A 17 -14.06 5.94 -5.46
N PHE A 18 -12.78 5.66 -5.20
CA PHE A 18 -12.27 5.46 -3.85
C PHE A 18 -12.39 6.73 -2.99
N LEU A 19 -12.04 7.89 -3.56
CA LEU A 19 -12.17 9.18 -2.88
C LEU A 19 -13.63 9.52 -2.59
N ALA A 20 -14.55 9.25 -3.53
CA ALA A 20 -15.98 9.47 -3.32
C ALA A 20 -16.53 8.60 -2.18
N LEU A 21 -16.10 7.34 -2.10
CA LEU A 21 -16.45 6.43 -1.00
C LEU A 21 -15.96 6.99 0.34
N MET A 22 -14.69 7.38 0.42
CA MET A 22 -14.10 7.97 1.63
C MET A 22 -14.85 9.24 2.06
N ASN A 23 -15.14 10.15 1.14
CA ASN A 23 -15.89 11.38 1.42
C ASN A 23 -17.35 11.13 1.82
N THR A 24 -17.95 10.02 1.40
CA THR A 24 -19.32 9.65 1.79
C THR A 24 -19.37 9.11 3.22
N HIS A 25 -18.35 8.36 3.64
CA HIS A 25 -18.36 7.66 4.92
C HIS A 25 -17.59 8.38 6.03
N CYS A 26 -16.67 9.28 5.68
CA CYS A 26 -15.87 10.04 6.63
C CYS A 26 -16.41 11.46 6.77
N LYS A 27 -16.55 11.93 7.99
CA LYS A 27 -16.99 13.31 8.30
C LYS A 27 -15.81 14.28 8.35
N SER A 28 -14.58 13.77 8.44
CA SER A 28 -13.36 14.57 8.42
C SER A 28 -12.23 13.86 7.66
N SER A 29 -11.21 14.64 7.29
CA SER A 29 -10.02 14.10 6.63
C SER A 29 -9.21 13.17 7.55
N GLU A 30 -9.25 13.38 8.86
CA GLU A 30 -8.62 12.51 9.85
C GLU A 30 -9.29 11.13 9.90
N GLU A 31 -10.63 11.07 9.87
CA GLU A 31 -11.37 9.81 9.79
C GLU A 31 -11.04 9.05 8.49
N ALA A 32 -10.98 9.77 7.37
CA ALA A 32 -10.58 9.21 6.09
C ALA A 32 -9.15 8.64 6.13
N LEU A 33 -8.21 9.40 6.72
CA LEU A 33 -6.83 8.95 6.87
C LEU A 33 -6.72 7.71 7.77
N ALA A 34 -7.47 7.65 8.87
CA ALA A 34 -7.49 6.49 9.75
C ALA A 34 -8.04 5.23 9.06
N MET A 35 -9.11 5.39 8.28
CA MET A 35 -9.72 4.29 7.52
C MET A 35 -8.77 3.79 6.43
N PHE A 36 -8.17 4.69 5.67
CA PHE A 36 -7.17 4.35 4.65
C PHE A 36 -5.94 3.65 5.26
N SER A 37 -5.42 4.18 6.37
CA SER A 37 -4.28 3.58 7.08
C SER A 37 -4.58 2.15 7.55
N THR A 38 -5.82 1.89 8.00
CA THR A 38 -6.27 0.55 8.41
C THR A 38 -6.31 -0.42 7.22
N LEU A 39 -6.81 0.04 6.06
CA LEU A 39 -6.81 -0.76 4.83
C LEU A 39 -5.38 -1.08 4.38
N CYS A 40 -4.48 -0.10 4.41
CA CYS A 40 -3.07 -0.28 4.09
C CYS A 40 -2.41 -1.28 5.04
N TYR A 41 -2.68 -1.20 6.35
CA TYR A 41 -2.16 -2.15 7.34
C TYR A 41 -2.57 -3.60 7.03
N ASN A 42 -3.85 -3.84 6.76
CA ASN A 42 -4.33 -5.18 6.42
C ASN A 42 -3.69 -5.73 5.13
N LEU A 43 -3.47 -4.86 4.15
CA LEU A 43 -2.77 -5.23 2.92
C LEU A 43 -1.30 -5.56 3.21
N MET A 44 -0.60 -4.73 3.99
CA MET A 44 0.80 -4.96 4.39
C MET A 44 0.96 -6.33 5.07
N VAL A 45 0.09 -6.65 6.04
CA VAL A 45 0.11 -7.96 6.72
C VAL A 45 -0.12 -9.11 5.74
N THR A 46 -1.08 -8.96 4.83
CA THR A 46 -1.36 -9.97 3.79
C THR A 46 -0.17 -10.18 2.86
N CYS A 47 0.55 -9.09 2.56
CA CYS A 47 1.76 -9.07 1.77
C CYS A 47 3.04 -9.44 2.56
N GLY A 48 2.93 -9.87 3.82
CA GLY A 48 4.10 -10.24 4.63
C GLY A 48 5.05 -9.08 4.93
N ILE A 49 4.59 -7.84 4.74
CA ILE A 49 5.33 -6.61 5.06
C ILE A 49 5.19 -6.36 6.56
N HIS A 50 6.31 -6.22 7.25
CA HIS A 50 6.37 -6.00 8.70
C HIS A 50 6.92 -4.61 9.07
N SER A 51 7.57 -3.92 8.13
CA SER A 51 7.98 -2.52 8.30
C SER A 51 7.79 -1.73 7.01
N MET A 52 7.48 -0.44 7.15
CA MET A 52 7.38 0.52 6.07
C MET A 52 7.98 1.84 6.52
N ASP A 53 9.02 2.27 5.81
CA ASP A 53 9.54 3.63 5.91
C ASP A 53 8.99 4.45 4.76
N SER A 54 8.51 5.66 5.05
CA SER A 54 7.96 6.54 4.01
C SER A 54 8.47 7.96 4.15
N GLN A 55 8.66 8.62 3.00
CA GLN A 55 9.13 9.99 2.91
C GLN A 55 8.30 10.76 1.89
N MET A 56 7.78 11.93 2.29
CA MET A 56 7.14 12.84 1.35
C MET A 56 8.20 13.51 0.46
N LEU A 57 7.99 13.44 -0.85
CA LEU A 57 8.91 13.98 -1.86
C LEU A 57 8.50 15.40 -2.23
N ASN A 58 8.99 16.39 -1.47
CA ASN A 58 8.79 17.82 -1.75
C ASN A 58 7.31 18.21 -2.04
N GLY A 59 6.35 17.53 -1.41
CA GLY A 59 4.91 17.75 -1.61
C GLY A 59 4.29 17.19 -2.90
N HIS A 60 5.06 16.47 -3.74
CA HIS A 60 4.60 15.96 -5.04
C HIS A 60 4.37 14.45 -5.06
N GLY A 61 4.68 13.74 -3.98
CA GLY A 61 4.50 12.30 -3.89
C GLY A 61 5.04 11.72 -2.59
N ILE A 62 5.01 10.39 -2.50
CA ILE A 62 5.50 9.62 -1.36
C ILE A 62 6.45 8.55 -1.89
N SER A 63 7.67 8.53 -1.38
CA SER A 63 8.58 7.38 -1.51
C SER A 63 8.31 6.43 -0.35
N MET A 64 8.21 5.13 -0.64
CA MET A 64 8.00 4.10 0.37
C MET A 64 9.05 3.01 0.20
N GLN A 65 9.67 2.62 1.30
CA GLN A 65 10.53 1.45 1.42
C GLN A 65 9.81 0.41 2.27
N LEU A 66 9.56 -0.76 1.69
CA LEU A 66 8.82 -1.84 2.33
C LEU A 66 9.80 -2.94 2.74
N GLN A 67 9.72 -3.38 4.00
CA GLN A 67 10.46 -4.52 4.51
C GLN A 67 9.49 -5.65 4.85
N GLY A 68 9.70 -6.81 4.25
CA GLY A 68 8.80 -7.95 4.37
C GLY A 68 9.52 -9.28 4.22
N ILE A 69 8.78 -10.36 4.46
CA ILE A 69 9.18 -11.70 4.04
C ILE A 69 8.88 -11.86 2.56
N ASP A 70 9.76 -12.56 1.82
CA ASP A 70 9.42 -12.95 0.46
C ASP A 70 8.32 -14.03 0.53
N ILE A 71 7.08 -13.67 0.18
CA ILE A 71 5.96 -14.62 0.19
C ILE A 71 6.13 -15.68 -0.92
N ALA A 72 6.97 -15.42 -1.93
CA ALA A 72 7.34 -16.43 -2.92
C ALA A 72 8.22 -17.54 -2.30
N GLU A 73 8.90 -17.27 -1.18
CA GLU A 73 9.76 -18.22 -0.46
C GLU A 73 9.06 -18.85 0.76
N ARG A 74 7.75 -19.13 0.72
CA ARG A 74 7.17 -20.05 1.73
C ARG A 74 7.78 -21.45 1.54
N PRO A 75 8.70 -21.94 2.41
CA PRO A 75 9.26 -23.27 2.29
C PRO A 75 8.23 -24.22 2.90
N GLY A 76 7.28 -24.67 2.08
CA GLY A 76 6.12 -25.39 2.57
C GLY A 76 5.52 -26.32 1.52
N LYS A 77 6.35 -27.12 0.86
CA LYS A 77 5.95 -28.37 0.18
C LYS A 77 7.18 -29.23 -0.16
N ASN A 78 8.02 -29.53 0.82
CA ASN A 78 8.79 -30.78 0.78
C ASN A 78 7.83 -31.89 1.21
N ILE A 79 7.09 -32.41 0.24
CA ILE A 79 6.37 -33.67 0.38
C ILE A 79 7.44 -34.76 0.25
N HIS A 80 7.73 -35.46 1.34
CA HIS A 80 8.53 -36.67 1.33
C HIS A 80 7.73 -37.81 0.67
#